data_AF-A0A1W9V545-F1
#
_entry.id   AF-A0A1W9V545-F1
#
_cell.length_a   1.000
_cell.length_b   1.000
_cell.length_c   1.000
_cell.angle_alpha   90.00
_cell.angle_beta   90.00
_cell.angle_gamma   90.00
#
_symmetry.space_group_name_H-M   'P 1'
#
loop_
_entity.id
_entity.type
_entity.pdbx_description
1 polymer ?
#
loop_
_entity_poly.entity_id
_entity_poly.type
_entity_poly.pdbx_seq_one_letter_code
_entity_poly.pdbx_strand_id
1 'polypeptide(L)'
;MTTTVSPAIYDTDQTGRILQDVTRPNKDDLYLWLRILEKVKYAYGLDEDLARLRIHSDSWTGNKMKEAKRQWLFYRLTLKLSWPVAFYYFCHYAVFGLIKYLR
;
A
#
# COMPACT_ATOMS: atom_id res chain seq x y z
N MET A 1 -18.09 13.64 -0.74
CA MET A 1 -16.74 14.00 -1.23
C MET A 1 -16.26 12.90 -2.16
N THR A 2 -15.85 13.24 -3.38
CA THR A 2 -15.19 12.32 -4.33
C THR A 2 -13.71 12.64 -4.33
N THR A 3 -12.86 11.69 -3.99
CA THR A 3 -11.40 11.85 -4.11
C THR A 3 -10.91 11.14 -5.36
N THR A 4 -9.96 11.76 -6.04
CA THR A 4 -9.14 11.11 -7.06
C THR A 4 -8.41 9.93 -6.43
N VAL A 5 -8.51 8.78 -7.06
CA VAL A 5 -7.75 7.58 -6.70
C VAL A 5 -6.76 7.29 -7.82
N SER A 6 -5.69 6.55 -7.51
CA SER A 6 -4.73 6.11 -8.51
C SER A 6 -5.17 4.73 -9.03
N PRO A 7 -5.89 4.64 -10.16
CA PRO A 7 -6.12 3.35 -10.78
C PRO A 7 -4.78 2.86 -11.33
N ALA A 8 -4.59 1.55 -11.36
CA ALA A 8 -3.43 0.98 -12.00
C ALA A 8 -3.79 -0.33 -12.69
N ILE A 9 -3.07 -0.58 -13.76
CA ILE A 9 -3.30 -1.68 -14.70
C ILE A 9 -1.99 -2.45 -14.80
N TYR A 10 -2.08 -3.77 -14.85
CA TYR A 10 -0.94 -4.64 -15.08
C TYR A 10 -1.29 -5.70 -16.12
N ASP A 11 -0.28 -6.15 -16.86
CA ASP A 11 -0.43 -7.13 -17.92
C ASP A 11 -0.24 -8.56 -17.38
N THR A 12 -1.28 -9.38 -17.46
CA THR A 12 -1.26 -10.76 -16.97
C THR A 12 -0.43 -11.70 -17.83
N ASP A 13 -0.17 -11.39 -19.10
CA ASP A 13 0.69 -12.23 -19.95
C ASP A 13 2.16 -12.07 -19.55
N GLN A 14 2.53 -10.88 -19.05
CA GLN A 14 3.89 -10.59 -18.58
C GLN A 14 4.12 -11.04 -17.13
N THR A 15 3.16 -10.80 -16.23
CA THR A 15 3.34 -11.11 -14.79
C THR A 15 2.79 -12.47 -14.38
N GLY A 16 1.98 -13.10 -15.22
CA GLY A 16 1.06 -14.17 -14.79
C GLY A 16 -0.06 -13.62 -13.89
N ARG A 17 -1.07 -14.45 -13.61
CA ARG A 17 -2.13 -14.10 -12.65
C ARG A 17 -1.60 -14.06 -11.23
N ILE A 18 -1.64 -12.89 -10.60
CA ILE A 18 -1.29 -12.72 -9.19
C ILE A 18 -2.58 -12.83 -8.38
N LEU A 19 -2.74 -13.95 -7.68
CA LEU A 19 -3.88 -14.17 -6.81
C LEU A 19 -3.69 -13.41 -5.50
N GLN A 20 -4.75 -12.73 -5.08
CA GLN A 20 -4.79 -12.05 -3.80
C GLN A 20 -5.08 -13.06 -2.70
N ASP A 21 -4.34 -12.95 -1.60
CA ASP A 21 -4.51 -13.83 -0.45
C ASP A 21 -5.62 -13.25 0.44
N VAL A 22 -6.82 -13.84 0.34
CA VAL A 22 -8.02 -13.44 1.09
C VAL A 22 -7.88 -13.52 2.61
N THR A 23 -6.83 -14.18 3.11
CA THR A 23 -6.57 -14.28 4.56
C THR A 23 -5.93 -13.02 5.14
N ARG A 24 -5.49 -12.07 4.29
CA ARG A 24 -4.74 -10.90 4.75
C ARG A 24 -5.65 -9.72 5.04
N PRO A 25 -5.67 -9.25 6.29
CA PRO A 25 -6.48 -8.09 6.62
C PRO A 25 -5.70 -6.81 6.28
N ASN A 26 -6.13 -6.15 5.21
CA ASN A 26 -5.76 -4.78 4.81
C ASN A 26 -4.37 -4.64 4.16
N LYS A 27 -4.25 -3.63 3.29
CA LYS A 27 -3.09 -3.35 2.39
C LYS A 27 -2.94 -4.33 1.23
N ASP A 28 -4.09 -4.81 0.77
CA ASP A 28 -4.22 -5.73 -0.35
C ASP A 28 -3.67 -5.15 -1.66
N ASP A 29 -3.93 -3.86 -1.90
CA ASP A 29 -3.41 -3.16 -3.08
C ASP A 29 -1.88 -3.01 -3.02
N LEU A 30 -1.33 -2.56 -1.89
CA LEU A 30 0.12 -2.40 -1.71
C LEU A 30 0.85 -3.73 -1.92
N TYR A 31 0.30 -4.82 -1.37
CA TYR A 31 0.87 -6.14 -1.57
C TYR A 31 0.84 -6.55 -3.04
N LEU A 32 -0.30 -6.35 -3.71
CA LEU A 32 -0.43 -6.66 -5.13
C LEU A 32 0.63 -5.91 -5.95
N TRP A 33 0.79 -4.60 -5.73
CA TRP A 33 1.79 -3.79 -6.44
C TRP A 33 3.21 -4.28 -6.20
N LEU A 34 3.57 -4.60 -4.97
CA LEU A 34 4.91 -5.14 -4.67
C LEU A 34 5.16 -6.47 -5.41
N ARG A 35 4.15 -7.35 -5.48
CA ARG A 35 4.25 -8.62 -6.20
C ARG A 35 4.34 -8.45 -7.71
N ILE A 36 3.70 -7.43 -8.27
CA ILE A 36 3.84 -7.05 -9.68
C ILE A 36 5.26 -6.53 -9.91
N LEU A 37 5.74 -5.60 -9.08
CA LEU A 37 7.05 -4.98 -9.18
C LEU A 37 8.21 -5.96 -9.00
N GLU A 38 8.02 -7.05 -8.26
CA GLU A 38 9.00 -8.15 -8.19
C GLU A 38 9.17 -8.88 -9.53
N LYS A 39 8.17 -8.83 -10.41
CA LYS A 39 8.15 -9.55 -11.69
C LYS A 39 8.45 -8.69 -12.91
N VAL A 40 8.34 -7.36 -12.78
CA VAL A 40 8.61 -6.40 -13.86
C VAL A 40 9.82 -5.55 -13.55
N LYS A 41 10.57 -5.17 -14.58
CA LYS A 41 11.80 -4.38 -14.41
C LYS A 41 11.52 -2.90 -14.12
N TYR A 42 10.36 -2.39 -14.53
CA TYR A 42 9.97 -0.99 -14.41
C TYR A 42 8.46 -0.86 -14.33
N ALA A 43 8.00 0.22 -13.70
CA ALA A 43 6.62 0.67 -13.74
C ALA A 43 6.58 2.14 -14.16
N TYR A 44 5.55 2.50 -14.91
CA TYR A 44 5.33 3.87 -15.38
C TYR A 44 4.26 4.52 -14.53
N GLY A 45 4.55 5.71 -14.01
CA GLY A 45 3.56 6.56 -13.36
C GLY A 45 2.81 7.37 -14.42
N LEU A 46 1.48 7.36 -14.34
CA LEU A 46 0.63 8.19 -15.19
C LEU A 46 0.00 9.28 -14.32
N ASP A 47 0.28 10.54 -14.63
CA ASP A 47 -0.20 11.71 -13.88
C ASP A 47 -1.50 12.26 -14.49
N GLU A 48 -2.50 11.39 -14.64
CA GLU A 48 -3.81 11.75 -15.18
C GLU A 48 -4.94 11.35 -14.21
N ASP A 49 -5.97 12.18 -14.09
CA ASP A 49 -7.17 11.90 -13.27
C ASP A 49 -8.06 10.87 -13.95
N LEU A 50 -7.69 9.60 -13.80
CA LEU A 50 -8.37 8.48 -14.47
C LEU A 50 -9.51 7.86 -13.66
N ALA A 51 -9.57 8.04 -12.34
CA ALA A 51 -10.60 7.43 -11.52
C ALA A 51 -10.98 8.24 -10.28
N ARG A 52 -12.29 8.27 -9.99
CA ARG A 52 -12.87 8.93 -8.81
C ARG A 52 -13.57 7.89 -7.96
N LEU A 53 -13.20 7.79 -6.69
CA LEU A 53 -13.85 6.88 -5.74
C LEU A 53 -14.83 7.65 -4.86
N ARG A 54 -15.97 7.00 -4.58
CA ARG A 54 -16.97 7.55 -3.65
C ARG A 54 -16.53 7.26 -2.22
N ILE A 55 -16.30 8.31 -1.43
CA ILE A 55 -16.01 8.16 0.00
C ILE A 55 -17.33 8.01 0.75
N HIS A 56 -17.44 6.96 1.56
CA HIS A 56 -18.47 6.85 2.60
C HIS A 56 -17.86 7.25 3.94
N SER A 57 -18.59 8.01 4.75
CA SER A 57 -18.14 8.53 6.05
C SER A 57 -17.85 7.45 7.09
N ASP A 58 -18.33 6.21 6.89
CA ASP A 58 -18.07 5.04 7.76
C ASP A 58 -16.77 4.29 7.42
N SER A 59 -15.75 4.99 6.91
CA SER A 59 -14.45 4.37 6.65
C SER A 59 -13.72 4.07 7.96
N TRP A 60 -13.47 2.79 8.22
CA TRP A 60 -12.85 2.16 9.40
C TRP A 60 -11.43 2.64 9.79
N THR A 61 -10.89 3.65 9.11
CA THR A 61 -9.53 4.18 9.23
C THR A 61 -9.36 5.19 10.37
N GLY A 62 -10.23 5.18 11.36
CA GLY A 62 -10.26 6.20 12.43
C GLY A 62 -9.09 6.13 13.43
N ASN A 63 -8.37 5.00 13.52
CA ASN A 63 -7.35 4.82 14.56
C ASN A 63 -5.93 4.67 13.99
N LYS A 64 -5.21 5.80 13.94
CA LYS A 64 -3.83 5.92 13.39
C LYS A 64 -2.83 4.96 14.07
N MET A 65 -3.02 4.70 15.37
CA MET A 65 -2.15 3.78 16.11
C MET A 65 -2.36 2.32 15.66
N LYS A 66 -3.60 1.96 15.33
CA LYS A 66 -3.92 0.65 14.75
C LYS A 66 -3.33 0.52 13.34
N GLU A 67 -3.36 1.58 12.55
CA GLU A 67 -2.73 1.63 11.22
C GLU A 67 -1.20 1.47 11.25
N ALA A 68 -0.52 2.13 12.18
CA ALA A 68 0.93 1.97 12.35
C ALA A 68 1.29 0.53 12.76
N LYS A 69 0.56 -0.07 13.71
CA LYS A 69 0.75 -1.48 14.09
C LYS A 69 0.53 -2.41 12.90
N ARG A 70 -0.48 -2.15 12.07
CA ARG A 70 -0.74 -2.88 10.83
C ARG A 70 0.41 -2.74 9.82
N GLN A 71 0.97 -1.53 9.64
CA GLN A 71 2.14 -1.32 8.77
C GLN A 71 3.35 -2.13 9.25
N TRP A 72 3.61 -2.15 10.55
CA TRP A 72 4.69 -2.96 11.13
C TRP A 72 4.49 -4.46 10.91
N LEU A 73 3.29 -4.96 11.20
CA LEU A 73 2.92 -6.36 10.95
C LEU A 73 3.06 -6.73 9.47
N PHE A 74 2.69 -5.83 8.54
CA PHE A 74 2.86 -6.03 7.11
C PHE A 74 4.33 -6.22 6.71
N TYR A 75 5.24 -5.37 7.19
CA TYR A 75 6.67 -5.54 6.92
C TYR A 75 7.23 -6.87 7.45
N ARG A 76 6.73 -7.34 8.59
CA ARG A 76 7.26 -8.51 9.30
C ARG A 76 6.64 -9.84 8.85
N LEU A 77 5.33 -9.89 8.66
CA LEU A 77 4.59 -11.10 8.32
C LEU A 77 4.47 -11.30 6.81
N THR A 78 4.22 -10.20 6.07
CA THR A 78 3.96 -10.26 4.62
C THR A 78 5.26 -10.16 3.83
N LEU A 79 6.04 -9.10 4.05
CA LEU A 79 7.28 -8.87 3.31
C LEU A 79 8.48 -9.64 3.88
N LYS A 80 8.34 -10.23 5.08
CA LYS A 80 9.38 -11.02 5.77
C LYS A 80 10.75 -10.31 5.80
N LEU A 81 10.74 -8.98 5.94
CA LEU A 81 11.95 -8.18 5.98
C LEU A 81 12.76 -8.50 7.25
N SER A 82 14.08 -8.44 7.15
CA SER A 82 14.96 -8.53 8.32
C SER A 82 14.68 -7.38 9.29
N TRP A 83 14.88 -7.63 10.59
CA TRP A 83 14.64 -6.65 11.65
C TRP A 83 15.20 -5.24 11.38
N PRO A 84 16.48 -5.06 10.99
CA PRO A 84 17.03 -3.73 10.75
C PRO A 84 16.37 -3.02 9.56
N VAL A 85 16.06 -3.77 8.49
CA VAL A 85 15.44 -3.22 7.28
C VAL A 85 13.99 -2.81 7.55
N ALA A 86 13.23 -3.65 8.26
CA ALA A 86 11.86 -3.34 8.65
C ALA A 86 11.80 -2.09 9.55
N PHE A 87 12.76 -1.94 10.47
CA PHE A 87 12.86 -0.76 11.33
C PHE A 87 13.15 0.51 10.55
N TYR A 88 14.11 0.47 9.62
CA TYR A 88 14.45 1.61 8.77
C TYR A 88 13.23 2.16 8.00
N TYR A 89 12.49 1.28 7.31
CA TYR A 89 11.29 1.68 6.57
C TYR A 89 10.14 2.13 7.46
N PHE A 90 9.99 1.51 8.64
CA PHE A 90 8.98 1.90 9.61
C PHE A 90 9.26 3.29 10.21
N CYS A 91 10.51 3.60 10.52
CA CYS A 91 10.91 4.93 10.99
C CYS A 91 10.61 6.00 9.93
N HIS A 92 10.95 5.76 8.67
CA HIS A 92 10.59 6.68 7.58
C HIS A 92 9.07 6.90 7.50
N TYR A 93 8.29 5.82 7.49
CA TYR A 93 6.83 5.89 7.51
C TYR A 93 6.29 6.73 8.69
N ALA A 94 6.81 6.50 9.90
CA ALA A 94 6.40 7.23 11.10
C ALA A 94 6.76 8.72 11.01
N VAL A 95 7.98 9.05 10.56
CA VAL A 95 8.46 10.43 10.42
C VAL A 95 7.64 11.20 9.39
N PHE A 96 7.43 10.66 8.18
CA PHE A 96 6.58 11.31 7.17
C PHE A 96 5.13 11.42 7.63
N GLY A 97 4.63 10.42 8.36
CA GLY A 97 3.32 10.48 9.01
C GLY A 97 3.21 11.65 9.98
N LEU A 98 4.20 11.82 10.86
CA LEU A 98 4.27 12.94 11.82
C LEU A 98 4.38 14.29 11.13
N ILE A 99 5.28 14.43 10.14
CA ILE A 99 5.48 15.68 9.39
C ILE A 99 4.16 16.12 8.73
N LYS A 100 3.36 15.19 8.20
CA LYS A 100 2.06 15.48 7.58
C LYS A 100 1.02 16.04 8.56
N TYR A 101 1.13 15.76 9.87
CA TYR A 101 0.22 16.28 10.90
C TYR A 101 0.75 17.52 11.63
N LEU A 102 2.07 17.75 11.57
CA LEU A 102 2.72 18.95 12.08
C LEU A 102 2.57 20.15 11.15
N ARG A 103 2.15 19.93 9.90
CA ARG A 103 1.85 20.95 8.89
C ARG A 103 0.35 21.06 8.69
#